data_AF-A0A359MTL9-F1
#
_entry.id   AF-A0A359MTL9-F1
#
_cell.length_a   1.000
_cell.length_b   1.000
_cell.length_c   1.000
_cell.angle_alpha   90.00
_cell.angle_beta   90.00
_cell.angle_gamma   90.00
#
_symmetry.space_group_name_H-M   'P 1'
#
loop_
_entity.id
_entity.type
_entity.pdbx_description
1 polymer ?
#
loop_
_entity_poly.entity_id
_entity_poly.type
_entity_poly.pdbx_seq_one_letter_code
_entity_poly.pdbx_strand_id
1 'polypeptide(L)'
;MGNGSLTKLQNICDLSEINIIIISHLHFDHFADLIPYKYAIETMKYFGNNIKKVKLFIPTVPQWIYSEIASNDVFSICYMQDGLTEKINAVELHFFEVKHSVPSFAVRITYQNKTFAYSSDSECCNSLVKAAENADLFLCESSLTS
;
A
#
# COMPACT_ATOMS: atom_id res chain seq x y z
N MET A 1 2.10 4.16 3.43
CA MET A 1 3.30 4.92 3.85
C MET A 1 2.87 6.30 4.27
N GLY A 2 2.50 6.43 5.55
CA GLY A 2 2.05 7.67 6.16
C GLY A 2 3.15 8.62 6.58
N ASN A 3 2.77 9.82 7.00
CA ASN A 3 3.71 10.80 7.54
C ASN A 3 4.62 10.19 8.63
N GLY A 4 5.93 10.32 8.46
CA GLY A 4 6.93 9.83 9.42
C GLY A 4 7.18 8.31 9.40
N SER A 5 6.49 7.57 8.53
CA SER A 5 6.72 6.12 8.38
C SER A 5 8.04 5.82 7.67
N LEU A 6 8.48 6.65 6.72
CA LEU A 6 9.71 6.47 5.97
C LEU A 6 10.95 6.54 6.87
N THR A 7 10.98 7.49 7.80
CA THR A 7 12.08 7.60 8.77
C THR A 7 12.18 6.35 9.64
N LYS A 8 11.04 5.80 10.08
CA LYS A 8 11.03 4.54 10.84
C LYS A 8 11.47 3.36 9.98
N LEU A 9 11.03 3.32 8.73
CA LEU A 9 11.36 2.25 7.78
C LEU A 9 12.86 2.17 7.47
N GLN A 10 13.53 3.31 7.30
CA GLN A 10 14.98 3.36 7.06
C GLN A 10 15.82 2.79 8.22
N ASN A 11 15.26 2.72 9.44
CA ASN A 11 15.95 2.11 10.58
C ASN A 11 15.83 0.58 10.60
N ILE A 12 14.99 -0.02 9.76
CA ILE A 12 14.71 -1.46 9.77
C ILE A 12 15.02 -2.15 8.43
N CYS A 13 15.07 -1.43 7.31
CA CYS A 13 15.47 -1.99 6.01
C CYS A 13 16.07 -0.90 5.10
N ASP A 14 16.87 -1.33 4.13
CA ASP A 14 17.32 -0.45 3.04
C ASP A 14 16.12 -0.16 2.10
N LEU A 15 15.94 1.11 1.74
CA LEU A 15 14.85 1.53 0.85
C LEU A 15 14.91 0.89 -0.52
N SER A 16 16.12 0.54 -1.00
CA SER A 16 16.36 -0.10 -2.28
C SER A 16 15.94 -1.57 -2.32
N GLU A 17 15.74 -2.21 -1.16
CA GLU A 17 15.28 -3.60 -1.06
C GLU A 17 13.75 -3.72 -1.16
N ILE A 18 13.01 -2.61 -1.01
CA ILE A 18 11.55 -2.61 -1.07
C ILE A 18 11.08 -2.91 -2.50
N ASN A 19 10.31 -3.98 -2.67
CA ASN A 19 9.81 -4.38 -3.98
C ASN A 19 8.34 -4.02 -4.22
N ILE A 20 7.55 -3.90 -3.15
CA ILE A 20 6.10 -3.67 -3.21
C ILE A 20 5.72 -2.64 -2.15
N ILE A 21 4.90 -1.68 -2.53
CA ILE A 21 4.21 -0.79 -1.61
C ILE A 21 2.71 -0.86 -1.90
N ILE A 22 1.91 -0.92 -0.83
CA ILE A 22 0.44 -0.89 -0.91
C ILE A 22 -0.01 0.35 -0.14
N ILE A 23 -0.75 1.22 -0.82
CA ILE A 23 -1.41 2.40 -0.24
C ILE A 23 -2.90 2.12 -0.28
N SER A 24 -3.52 1.98 0.88
CA SER A 24 -4.92 1.60 0.96
C SER A 24 -5.88 2.68 0.47
N HIS A 25 -5.61 3.95 0.77
CA HIS A 25 -6.44 5.10 0.40
C HIS A 25 -5.61 6.40 0.35
N LEU A 26 -6.20 7.49 -0.15
CA LEU A 26 -5.49 8.75 -0.46
C LEU A 26 -5.65 9.85 0.59
N HIS A 27 -5.62 9.52 1.89
CA HIS A 27 -5.39 10.51 2.93
C HIS A 27 -3.89 10.70 3.17
N PHE A 28 -3.45 11.93 3.45
CA PHE A 28 -2.02 12.27 3.51
C PHE A 28 -1.25 11.47 4.55
N ASP A 29 -1.89 11.12 5.66
CA ASP A 29 -1.35 10.25 6.70
C ASP A 29 -1.22 8.77 6.26
N HIS A 30 -1.63 8.41 5.04
CA HIS A 30 -1.44 7.07 4.47
C HIS A 30 -0.48 7.03 3.27
N PHE A 31 -0.23 8.16 2.58
CA PHE A 31 0.61 8.17 1.37
C PHE A 31 1.66 9.28 1.27
N ALA A 32 1.66 10.30 2.14
CA ALA A 32 2.53 11.47 1.98
C ALA A 32 4.03 11.10 1.88
N ASP A 33 4.47 10.08 2.62
CA ASP A 33 5.86 9.63 2.63
C ASP A 33 6.29 8.90 1.33
N LEU A 34 5.37 8.64 0.39
CA LEU A 34 5.74 8.21 -0.96
C LEU A 34 6.59 9.24 -1.69
N ILE A 35 6.35 10.53 -1.46
CA ILE A 35 7.06 11.63 -2.13
C ILE A 35 8.54 11.65 -1.72
N PRO A 36 8.89 11.73 -0.41
CA PRO A 36 10.29 11.63 -0.01
C PRO A 36 10.90 10.26 -0.32
N TYR A 37 10.14 9.15 -0.29
CA TYR A 37 10.64 7.85 -0.74
C TYR A 37 11.08 7.89 -2.20
N LYS A 38 10.24 8.48 -3.09
CA LYS A 38 10.57 8.68 -4.50
C LYS A 38 11.89 9.42 -4.66
N TYR A 39 12.05 10.56 -4.00
CA TYR A 39 13.29 11.35 -4.09
C TYR A 39 14.51 10.60 -3.58
N ALA A 40 14.38 9.78 -2.53
CA ALA A 40 15.46 8.94 -2.04
C ALA A 40 15.92 7.92 -3.11
N ILE A 41 14.96 7.22 -3.75
CA ILE A 41 15.28 6.26 -4.82
C ILE A 41 15.84 6.95 -6.06
N GLU A 42 15.28 8.09 -6.48
CA GLU A 42 15.80 8.89 -7.60
C GLU A 42 17.25 9.34 -7.34
N THR A 43 17.55 9.75 -6.11
CA THR A 43 18.91 10.13 -5.70
C THR A 43 19.87 8.94 -5.78
N MET A 44 19.48 7.77 -5.26
CA MET A 44 20.32 6.57 -5.35
C MET A 44 20.57 6.14 -6.80
N LYS A 45 19.54 6.20 -7.65
CA LYS A 45 19.66 5.94 -9.10
C LYS A 45 20.61 6.92 -9.78
N TYR A 46 20.52 8.21 -9.43
CA TYR A 46 21.41 9.25 -9.94
C TYR A 46 22.89 8.95 -9.63
N PHE A 47 23.17 8.40 -8.45
CA PHE A 47 24.53 7.96 -8.06
C PHE A 47 24.95 6.60 -8.65
N GLY A 48 24.15 6.03 -9.56
CA GLY A 48 24.51 4.82 -10.32
C GLY A 48 23.99 3.52 -9.73
N ASN A 49 23.18 3.55 -8.66
CA ASN A 49 22.59 2.34 -8.11
C ASN A 49 21.50 1.81 -9.06
N ASN A 50 21.63 0.55 -9.48
CA ASN A 50 20.62 -0.10 -10.32
C ASN A 50 19.44 -0.63 -9.47
N ILE A 51 18.51 0.27 -9.15
CA ILE A 51 17.33 -0.05 -8.33
C ILE A 51 16.13 -0.35 -9.24
N LYS A 52 15.51 -1.52 -9.03
CA LYS A 52 14.30 -1.92 -9.78
C LYS A 52 13.11 -1.04 -9.40
N LYS A 53 12.14 -0.90 -10.31
CA LYS A 53 10.88 -0.22 -9.99
C LYS A 53 10.14 -0.96 -8.88
N VAL A 54 9.56 -0.18 -7.97
CA VAL A 54 8.70 -0.69 -6.89
C VAL A 54 7.29 -0.85 -7.43
N LYS A 55 6.68 -2.04 -7.28
CA LYS A 55 5.27 -2.23 -7.63
C LYS A 55 4.41 -1.50 -6.61
N LEU A 56 3.68 -0.47 -7.03
CA LEU A 56 2.86 0.36 -6.17
C LEU A 56 1.38 0.07 -6.43
N PHE A 57 0.74 -0.58 -5.46
CA PHE A 57 -0.70 -0.74 -5.41
C PHE A 57 -1.33 0.49 -4.76
N ILE A 58 -2.23 1.15 -5.46
CA ILE A 58 -2.84 2.42 -5.04
C ILE A 58 -4.24 2.55 -5.64
N PRO A 59 -5.21 3.25 -5.01
CA PRO A 59 -6.46 3.59 -5.67
C PRO A 59 -6.22 4.43 -6.93
N THR A 60 -7.26 4.60 -7.74
CA THR A 60 -7.20 5.59 -8.82
C THR A 60 -6.86 6.97 -8.25
N VAL A 61 -5.94 7.67 -8.92
CA VAL A 61 -5.38 8.93 -8.42
C VAL A 61 -5.87 10.12 -9.25
N PRO A 62 -6.07 11.30 -8.64
CA PRO A 62 -6.27 12.53 -9.38
C PRO A 62 -5.01 12.91 -10.15
N GLN A 63 -5.16 13.76 -11.18
CA GLN A 63 -4.07 14.13 -12.09
C GLN A 63 -2.83 14.67 -11.38
N TRP A 64 -3.01 15.44 -10.30
CA TRP A 64 -1.88 16.03 -9.58
C TRP A 64 -1.03 14.96 -8.85
N ILE A 65 -1.66 13.93 -8.27
CA ILE A 65 -0.95 12.78 -7.68
C ILE A 65 -0.27 11.97 -8.79
N TYR A 66 -0.95 11.77 -9.91
CA TYR A 66 -0.35 11.08 -11.05
C TYR A 66 0.94 11.77 -11.50
N SER A 67 0.90 13.09 -11.68
CA SER A 67 2.06 13.89 -12.07
C SER A 67 3.21 13.79 -11.07
N GLU A 68 2.95 13.67 -9.77
CA GLU A 68 3.99 13.59 -8.74
C GLU A 68 4.53 12.15 -8.53
N ILE A 69 3.65 11.14 -8.55
CA ILE A 69 3.94 9.77 -8.10
C ILE A 69 3.99 8.75 -9.24
N ALA A 70 3.19 8.91 -10.30
CA ALA A 70 3.05 7.89 -11.34
C ALA A 70 3.85 8.19 -12.63
N SER A 71 4.36 9.41 -12.78
CA SER A 71 5.03 9.89 -13.99
C SER A 71 6.57 9.65 -14.02
N ASN A 72 7.10 8.87 -13.09
CA ASN A 72 8.55 8.72 -12.84
C ASN A 72 9.07 7.28 -13.08
N ASP A 73 10.38 7.09 -12.87
CA ASP A 73 11.05 5.79 -13.01
C ASP A 73 11.17 5.00 -11.69
N VAL A 74 10.53 5.44 -10.60
CA VAL A 74 10.58 4.76 -9.30
C VAL A 74 9.50 3.71 -9.17
N PHE A 75 8.26 4.03 -9.57
CA PHE A 75 7.12 3.17 -9.34
C PHE A 75 6.61 2.50 -10.62
N SER A 76 6.12 1.27 -10.48
CA SER A 76 5.26 0.60 -11.45
C SER A 76 3.86 0.52 -10.85
N ILE A 77 2.95 1.36 -11.35
CA ILE A 77 1.61 1.54 -10.76
C ILE A 77 0.70 0.36 -11.13
N CYS A 78 -0.03 -0.12 -10.13
CA CYS A 78 -1.17 -1.02 -10.28
C CYS A 78 -2.36 -0.42 -9.54
N TYR A 79 -3.40 -0.03 -10.28
CA TYR A 79 -4.61 0.51 -9.67
C TYR A 79 -5.45 -0.61 -9.06
N MET A 80 -5.77 -0.48 -7.78
CA MET A 80 -6.61 -1.45 -7.07
C MET A 80 -8.08 -1.29 -7.48
N GLN A 81 -8.78 -2.42 -7.47
CA GLN A 81 -10.22 -2.55 -7.70
C GLN A 81 -10.75 -3.62 -6.75
N ASP A 82 -12.05 -3.58 -6.44
CA ASP A 82 -12.68 -4.60 -5.60
C ASP A 82 -12.52 -6.00 -6.23
N GLY A 83 -12.11 -6.98 -5.41
CA GLY A 83 -11.86 -8.35 -5.84
C GLY A 83 -10.55 -8.56 -6.63
N LEU A 84 -9.74 -7.51 -6.83
CA LEU A 84 -8.43 -7.69 -7.47
C LEU A 84 -7.59 -8.67 -6.67
N THR A 85 -7.08 -9.70 -7.35
CA THR A 85 -6.15 -10.68 -6.79
C THR A 85 -4.85 -10.67 -7.58
N GLU A 86 -3.72 -10.59 -6.88
CA GLU A 86 -2.40 -10.48 -7.48
C GLU A 86 -1.43 -11.42 -6.79
N LYS A 87 -0.85 -12.33 -7.57
CA LYS A 87 0.16 -13.27 -7.08
C LYS A 87 1.55 -12.76 -7.42
N ILE A 88 2.35 -12.54 -6.38
CA ILE A 88 3.74 -12.09 -6.50
C ILE A 88 4.62 -13.13 -5.83
N ASN A 89 5.30 -13.94 -6.63
CA ASN A 89 6.03 -15.12 -6.19
C ASN A 89 5.10 -16.08 -5.40
N ALA A 90 5.39 -16.29 -4.12
CA ALA A 90 4.62 -17.14 -3.22
C ALA A 90 3.62 -16.35 -2.34
N VAL A 91 3.53 -15.03 -2.52
CA VAL A 91 2.58 -14.16 -1.82
C VAL A 91 1.39 -13.88 -2.72
N GLU A 92 0.19 -14.02 -2.17
CA GLU A 92 -1.07 -13.67 -2.81
C GLU A 92 -1.70 -12.46 -2.10
N LEU A 93 -2.02 -11.43 -2.88
CA LEU A 93 -2.71 -10.23 -2.42
C LEU A 93 -4.15 -10.30 -2.92
N HIS A 94 -5.12 -10.00 -2.06
CA HIS A 94 -6.53 -9.86 -2.43
C HIS A 94 -7.10 -8.59 -1.80
N PHE A 95 -7.65 -7.71 -2.64
CA PHE A 95 -8.12 -6.39 -2.25
C PHE A 95 -9.65 -6.35 -2.19
N PHE A 96 -10.18 -5.68 -1.17
CA PHE A 96 -11.61 -5.50 -0.94
C PHE A 96 -11.89 -4.02 -0.80
N GLU A 97 -12.77 -3.48 -1.63
CA GLU A 97 -13.22 -2.10 -1.44
C GLU A 97 -14.07 -2.00 -0.17
N VAL A 98 -13.71 -1.05 0.70
CA VAL A 98 -14.34 -0.84 1.99
C VAL A 98 -15.00 0.54 2.07
N LYS A 99 -15.87 0.74 3.06
CA LYS A 99 -16.63 1.98 3.19
C LYS A 99 -15.78 3.07 3.83
N HIS A 100 -15.44 4.10 3.06
CA HIS A 100 -14.71 5.28 3.54
C HIS A 100 -15.07 6.52 2.69
N SER A 101 -14.65 7.71 3.13
CA SER A 101 -14.93 8.99 2.44
C SER A 101 -14.28 9.11 1.05
N VAL A 102 -13.21 8.35 0.81
CA VAL A 102 -12.50 8.22 -0.47
C VAL A 102 -12.32 6.73 -0.79
N PRO A 103 -12.06 6.34 -2.05
CA PRO A 103 -11.76 4.94 -2.38
C PRO A 103 -10.70 4.35 -1.45
N SER A 104 -11.07 3.28 -0.74
CA SER A 104 -10.26 2.65 0.30
C SER A 104 -10.36 1.14 0.17
N PHE A 105 -9.23 0.47 0.42
CA PHE A 105 -9.13 -0.98 0.22
C PHE A 105 -8.53 -1.65 1.45
N ALA A 106 -9.28 -2.61 2.00
CA ALA A 106 -8.70 -3.64 2.84
C ALA A 106 -7.88 -4.61 1.97
N VAL A 107 -6.85 -5.21 2.56
CA VAL A 107 -5.98 -6.16 1.86
C VAL A 107 -5.79 -7.42 2.69
N ARG A 108 -5.91 -8.57 2.04
CA ARG A 108 -5.45 -9.87 2.52
C ARG A 108 -4.12 -10.20 1.87
N ILE A 109 -3.15 -10.59 2.68
CA ILE A 109 -1.83 -11.01 2.26
C ILE A 109 -1.66 -12.45 2.73
N THR A 110 -1.62 -13.39 1.78
CA THR A 110 -1.48 -14.82 2.06
C THR A 110 -0.12 -15.30 1.60
N TYR A 111 0.60 -15.98 2.48
CA TYR A 111 1.84 -16.69 2.16
C TYR A 111 1.71 -18.11 2.69
N GLN A 112 1.82 -19.09 1.80
CA GLN A 112 1.53 -20.50 2.11
C GLN A 112 0.12 -20.66 2.71
N ASN A 113 0.02 -21.10 3.97
CA ASN A 113 -1.24 -21.28 4.70
C ASN A 113 -1.46 -20.20 5.78
N LYS A 114 -0.69 -19.10 5.74
CA LYS A 114 -0.82 -17.99 6.69
C LYS A 114 -1.39 -16.76 6.01
N THR A 115 -2.37 -16.13 6.63
CA THR A 115 -3.02 -14.92 6.12
C THR A 115 -2.99 -13.79 7.14
N PHE A 116 -2.40 -12.67 6.72
CA PHE A 116 -2.52 -11.37 7.38
C PHE A 116 -3.56 -10.53 6.67
N ALA A 117 -4.48 -9.92 7.40
CA ALA A 117 -5.46 -8.98 6.87
C ALA A 117 -5.23 -7.59 7.47
N TYR A 118 -5.37 -6.55 6.65
CA TYR A 118 -5.35 -5.15 7.07
C TYR A 118 -6.64 -4.47 6.62
N SER A 119 -7.35 -3.82 7.55
CA SER A 119 -8.68 -3.23 7.29
C SER A 119 -8.64 -1.97 6.42
N SER A 120 -7.53 -1.25 6.41
CA SER A 120 -7.53 0.21 6.16
C SER A 120 -8.42 0.97 7.14
N ASP A 121 -8.71 2.23 6.83
CA ASP A 121 -9.74 3.04 7.48
C ASP A 121 -11.07 2.70 6.84
N SER A 122 -12.06 2.37 7.66
CA SER A 122 -13.39 2.05 7.18
C SER A 122 -14.47 1.98 8.26
N GLU A 123 -15.68 2.38 7.88
CA GLU A 123 -16.90 1.98 8.59
C GLU A 123 -17.15 0.47 8.55
N CYS A 124 -17.94 -0.03 9.51
CA CYS A 124 -18.39 -1.42 9.50
C CYS A 124 -19.12 -1.79 8.19
N CYS A 125 -18.61 -2.78 7.47
CA CYS A 125 -19.19 -3.25 6.21
C CYS A 125 -18.90 -4.74 5.95
N ASN A 126 -19.68 -5.37 5.07
CA ASN A 126 -19.51 -6.79 4.74
C ASN A 126 -18.16 -7.09 4.07
N SER A 127 -17.59 -6.13 3.34
CA SER A 127 -16.26 -6.28 2.72
C SER A 127 -15.17 -6.44 3.78
N LEU A 128 -15.24 -5.73 4.91
CA LEU A 128 -14.32 -5.93 6.03
C LEU A 128 -14.44 -7.33 6.64
N VAL A 129 -15.67 -7.84 6.79
CA VAL A 129 -15.89 -9.20 7.31
C VAL A 129 -15.24 -10.22 6.39
N LYS A 130 -15.44 -10.11 5.07
CA LYS A 130 -14.77 -10.96 4.06
C LYS A 130 -13.25 -10.81 4.10
N ALA A 131 -12.75 -9.59 4.25
CA ALA A 131 -11.32 -9.33 4.35
C ALA A 131 -10.71 -9.95 5.61
N ALA A 132 -11.45 -10.05 6.72
CA ALA A 132 -10.98 -10.63 7.98
C ALA A 132 -11.20 -12.15 8.09
N GLU A 133 -12.08 -12.72 7.28
CA GLU A 133 -12.53 -14.11 7.41
C GLU A 133 -11.36 -15.10 7.40
N ASN A 134 -11.23 -15.93 8.44
CA ASN A 134 -10.15 -16.91 8.60
C ASN A 134 -8.71 -16.33 8.52
N ALA A 135 -8.50 -15.03 8.75
CA ALA A 135 -7.15 -14.47 8.85
C ALA A 135 -6.48 -14.95 10.15
N ASP A 136 -5.20 -15.31 10.09
CA ASP A 136 -4.40 -15.63 11.28
C ASP A 136 -4.14 -14.38 12.13
N LEU A 137 -4.03 -13.22 11.48
CA LEU A 137 -3.90 -11.92 12.13
C LEU A 137 -4.67 -10.87 11.33
N PHE A 138 -5.52 -10.11 12.01
CA PHE A 138 -6.25 -8.99 11.44
C PHE A 138 -5.87 -7.69 12.14
N LEU A 139 -5.20 -6.79 11.41
CA LEU A 139 -4.92 -5.43 11.85
C LEU A 139 -6.11 -4.55 11.45
N CYS A 140 -6.98 -4.27 12.43
CA CYS A 140 -8.17 -3.46 12.25
C CYS A 140 -7.98 -2.06 12.83
N GLU A 141 -8.42 -1.04 12.09
CA GLU A 141 -8.59 0.30 12.62
C GLU A 141 -9.65 0.32 13.73
N SER A 142 -9.58 1.31 14.62
CA SER A 142 -10.50 1.46 15.76
C SER A 142 -10.61 2.93 16.17
N SER A 143 -10.69 3.82 15.18
CA SER A 143 -10.54 5.26 15.38
C SER A 143 -11.82 5.92 15.90
N LEU A 144 -12.98 5.32 15.62
CA LEU A 144 -14.28 5.80 16.08
C LEU A 144 -14.72 5.02 17.32
N THR A 145 -14.98 5.73 18.40
CA THR A 145 -15.77 5.22 19.53
C THR A 145 -17.25 5.49 19.24
N SER A 146 -18.07 4.44 19.28
CA SER A 146 -19.55 4.55 19.28
C SER A 146 -20.05 5.35 20.48
#